data_AF-A0A3A4R9A6-F1
#
_entry.id   AF-A0A3A4R9A6-F1
#
_cell.length_a   1.000
_cell.length_b   1.000
_cell.length_c   1.000
_cell.angle_alpha   90.00
_cell.angle_beta   90.00
_cell.angle_gamma   90.00
#
_symmetry.space_group_name_H-M   'P 1'
#
loop_
_entity.id
_entity.type
_entity.pdbx_description
1 polymer ?
#
loop_
_entity_poly.entity_id
_entity_poly.type
_entity_poly.pdbx_seq_one_letter_code
_entity_poly.pdbx_strand_id
1 'polypeptide(L)' 'MGQQLYYYYDQARKMGGLRAQIKLSSLMRLSAATAAHMGDSPEQLQRCRSAFSRLQQEFR' A
#
# COMPACT_ATOMS: atom_id res chain seq x y z
N MET A 1 7.12 -8.62 11.61
CA MET A 1 5.78 -8.19 11.14
C MET A 1 5.97 -7.11 10.11
N GLY A 2 5.20 -7.13 9.02
CA GLY A 2 5.30 -6.17 7.91
C GLY A 2 4.79 -4.79 8.29
N GLN A 3 5.58 -4.01 9.03
CA GLN A 3 5.15 -2.72 9.55
C GLN A 3 5.14 -1.65 8.47
N GLN A 4 6.08 -1.70 7.52
CA GLN A 4 6.19 -0.67 6.50
C GLN A 4 5.11 -0.80 5.44
N LEU A 5 4.83 -2.01 4.96
CA LEU A 5 3.73 -2.24 4.02
C LEU A 5 2.40 -1.76 4.61
N TYR A 6 2.09 -2.16 5.85
CA TYR A 6 0.88 -1.73 6.54
C TYR A 6 0.80 -0.20 6.67
N TYR A 7 1.92 0.48 6.96
CA TYR A 7 1.99 1.93 7.02
C TYR A 7 1.56 2.60 5.70
N TYR A 8 1.97 2.07 4.54
CA TYR A 8 1.51 2.60 3.24
C TYR A 8 0.01 2.39 3.02
N TYR A 9 -0.58 1.30 3.50
CA TYR A 9 -2.03 1.09 3.44
C TYR A 9 -2.79 2.06 4.33
N ASP A 10 -2.29 2.37 5.53
CA ASP A 10 -2.89 3.37 6.41
C ASP A 10 -2.81 4.78 5.79
N GLN A 11 -1.66 5.13 5.23
CA GLN A 11 -1.47 6.38 4.49
C GLN A 11 -2.40 6.48 3.28
N ALA A 12 -2.57 5.39 2.52
CA ALA A 12 -3.49 5.36 1.38
C ALA A 12 -4.92 5.59 1.86
N ARG A 13 -5.33 4.92 2.95
CA ARG A 13 -6.63 5.13 3.56
C ARG A 13 -6.84 6.58 4.03
N LYS A 14 -5.82 7.24 4.58
CA LYS A 14 -5.90 8.66 4.95
C LYS A 14 -6.06 9.60 3.76
N MET A 15 -5.48 9.26 2.61
CA MET A 15 -5.59 10.09 1.39
C MET A 15 -6.94 9.98 0.70
N GLY A 16 -7.41 8.75 0.45
CA GLY A 16 -8.60 8.52 -0.38
C GLY A 16 -9.61 7.55 0.21
N GLY A 17 -9.55 7.33 1.52
CA GLY A 17 -10.43 6.42 2.23
C GLY A 17 -10.30 4.97 1.74
N LEU A 18 -11.43 4.27 1.72
CA LEU A 18 -11.50 2.88 1.29
C LEU A 18 -11.08 2.71 -0.18
N ARG A 19 -11.36 3.70 -1.05
CA ARG A 19 -11.02 3.65 -2.48
C ARG A 19 -9.52 3.58 -2.71
N ALA A 20 -8.76 4.43 -2.04
CA ALA A 20 -7.30 4.42 -2.10
C ALA A 20 -6.72 3.10 -1.56
N GLN A 21 -7.28 2.58 -0.47
CA GLN A 21 -6.82 1.31 0.10
C GLN A 21 -7.07 0.12 -0.86
N ILE A 22 -8.24 0.06 -1.51
CA ILE A 22 -8.56 -0.95 -2.53
C ILE A 22 -7.65 -0.81 -3.73
N LYS A 23 -7.37 0.42 -4.17
CA LYS A 23 -6.54 0.66 -5.35
C LYS A 23 -5.08 0.29 -5.10
N LEU A 24 -4.54 0.61 -3.92
CA LEU A 24 -3.23 0.14 -3.49
C LEU A 24 -3.19 -1.40 -3.46
N SER A 25 -4.25 -2.02 -2.94
CA SER A 25 -4.38 -3.49 -2.91
C SER A 25 -4.36 -4.10 -4.31
N SER A 26 -5.04 -3.47 -5.26
CA SER A 26 -5.09 -3.90 -6.66
C SER A 26 -3.72 -3.76 -7.36
N LEU A 27 -3.03 -2.64 -7.13
CA LEU A 27 -1.70 -2.38 -7.69
C LEU A 27 -0.64 -3.35 -7.13
N MET A 28 -0.72 -3.66 -5.85
CA MET A 28 0.20 -4.58 -5.17
C MET A 28 -0.20 -6.05 -5.31
N ARG A 29 -1.42 -6.33 -5.78
CA ARG A 29 -2.07 -7.66 -5.69
C ARG A 29 -1.96 -8.28 -4.30
N LEU A 30 -2.00 -7.43 -3.27
CA LEU A 30 -1.83 -7.80 -1.87
C LEU A 30 -2.89 -7.07 -1.05
N SER A 31 -3.46 -7.74 -0.06
CA SER A 31 -4.37 -7.09 0.88
C SER A 31 -3.59 -6.49 2.06
N ALA A 32 -4.17 -5.49 2.74
CA ALA A 32 -3.58 -4.93 3.95
C ALA A 32 -3.35 -5.99 5.05
N ALA A 33 -4.22 -7.00 5.12
CA ALA A 33 -4.04 -8.13 6.03
C ALA A 33 -2.81 -8.98 5.64
N THR A 34 -2.68 -9.32 4.36
CA THR A 34 -1.50 -10.05 3.86
C THR A 34 -0.22 -9.24 4.07
N ALA A 35 -0.27 -7.93 3.85
CA ALA A 35 0.84 -7.00 4.09
C ALA A 35 1.29 -6.95 5.56
N ALA A 36 0.37 -7.07 6.52
CA ALA A 36 0.72 -7.10 7.95
C ALA A 36 1.47 -8.38 8.34
N HIS A 37 1.16 -9.50 7.67
CA HIS A 37 1.76 -10.81 7.93
C HIS A 37 2.99 -11.11 7.07
N MET A 38 3.10 -10.53 5.88
CA MET A 38 4.28 -10.65 5.03
C MET A 38 5.45 -9.89 5.63
N GLY A 39 6.65 -10.47 5.54
CA GLY A 39 7.88 -9.78 5.89
C GLY A 39 8.17 -8.65 4.89
N ASP A 40 8.63 -7.51 5.40
CA ASP A 40 9.03 -6.37 4.59
C ASP A 40 10.27 -6.74 3.74
N SER A 41 10.03 -7.27 2.54
CA SER A 41 11.07 -7.55 1.57
C SER A 41 11.37 -6.28 0.77
N PRO A 42 12.65 -5.98 0.46
CA PRO A 42 13.02 -4.74 -0.25
C PRO A 42 12.30 -4.59 -1.59
N GLU A 43 12.11 -5.70 -2.33
CA GLU A 43 11.36 -5.71 -3.59
C GLU A 43 9.88 -5.31 -3.41
N GLN A 44 9.24 -5.79 -2.33
CA GLN A 44 7.84 -5.46 -2.02
C GLN A 44 7.70 -4.01 -1.60
N LEU A 45 8.64 -3.48 -0.81
CA LEU A 45 8.66 -2.07 -0.42
C LEU A 45 8.83 -1.15 -1.63
N GLN A 46 9.69 -1.53 -2.58
CA GLN A 46 9.92 -0.74 -3.79
C GLN A 46 8.68 -0.73 -4.70
N ARG A 47 8.00 -1.89 -4.83
CA ARG A 47 6.70 -1.99 -5.51
C ARG A 47 5.63 -1.16 -4.79
N CYS A 48 5.58 -1.23 -3.47
CA CYS A 48 4.62 -0.49 -2.65
C CYS A 48 4.81 1.02 -2.78
N ARG A 49 6.07 1.50 -2.74
CA ARG A 49 6.40 2.92 -2.99
C ARG A 49 5.96 3.37 -4.38
N SER A 50 6.25 2.57 -5.40
CA SER A 50 5.85 2.90 -6.78
C SER A 50 4.33 2.95 -6.94
N ALA A 51 3.62 1.97 -6.36
CA ALA A 51 2.16 1.92 -6.36
C ALA A 51 1.57 3.11 -5.59
N PHE A 52 2.12 3.42 -4.42
CA PHE A 52 1.70 4.52 -3.58
C PHE A 52 1.94 5.89 -4.23
N SER A 53 3.06 6.08 -4.93
CA SER A 53 3.34 7.29 -5.68
C SER A 53 2.36 7.50 -6.84
N ARG A 54 1.98 6.44 -7.56
CA ARG A 54 0.92 6.52 -8.58
C ARG A 54 -0.42 6.89 -7.95
N LEU A 55 -0.70 6.32 -6.78
CA LEU A 55 -1.93 6.58 -6.05
C LEU A 55 -1.98 8.03 -5.54
N GLN A 56 -0.86 8.59 -5.08
CA GLN A 56 -0.76 10.01 -4.72
C GLN A 56 -1.09 10.93 -5.90
N GLN A 57 -0.64 10.62 -7.11
CA GLN A 57 -0.94 11.43 -8.30
C GLN A 57 -2.43 11.40 -8.66
N GLU A 58 -3.14 10.32 -8.30
CA GLU A 58 -4.55 10.14 -8.64
C GLU A 58 -5.52 10.78 -7.64
N PHE A 59 -5.10 10.88 -6.37
CA PHE A 59 -5.91 11.43 -5.27
C PHE A 59 -5.47 12.85 -4.86
N ARG A 60 -4.57 13.48 -5.62
CA ARG A 60 -4.13 14.87 -5.45
C ARG A 60 -4.90 15.79 -6.38
#